data_AF-A0A9E2UXM4-F1
#
_entry.id   AF-A0A9E2UXM4-F1
#
_cell.length_a   1.000
_cell.length_b   1.000
_cell.length_c   1.000
_cell.angle_alpha   90.00
_cell.angle_beta   90.00
_cell.angle_gamma   90.00
#
_symmetry.space_group_name_H-M   'P 1'
#
loop_
_entity.id
_entity.type
_entity.pdbx_description
1 polymer ?
#
loop_
_entity_poly.entity_id
_entity_poly.type
_entity_poly.pdbx_seq_one_letter_code
_entity_poly.pdbx_strand_id
1 'polypeptide(L)'
;MARVFIDGFEAGDLKLWDLVVGAYLSSGVSGMDGTYCLNCDSFGSYYAHKYLPAAPEYYLAFRYRGSSAQYASNMCYFFNGTTQLARLRRNPASGLLEIRRGTSYGTLLATGAIAVNVGTPVLIEVHYKPHNTEGVFQVKVGGILDIDFTGDTTDAATAIDGIRVGGDSTYYSSCWIDNVVIDDAAWPGNTKIQAIKPAGAGNSNQWTPSAGDNYACVDEVPPSESDFIVTNTLDHLDLYAAGDLVGTIGSVKCIQLQALAKAEGSPTPHNLELAVRTNGADYFSGDRAVPSSSTQLSNLWEANPATAAPWQEAEVNSMEIGVKAVA
;
A
#
# COMPACT_ATOMS: atom_id res chain seq x y z
N MET A 1 10.19 -7.41 11.68
CA MET A 1 9.93 -8.26 10.51
C MET A 1 8.44 -8.25 10.32
N ALA A 2 8.02 -7.19 9.64
CA ALA A 2 6.64 -6.96 9.39
C ALA A 2 6.44 -6.24 8.06
N ARG A 3 5.44 -6.70 7.35
CA ARG A 3 4.76 -6.00 6.29
C ARG A 3 4.08 -4.78 6.91
N VAL A 4 4.54 -3.59 6.54
CA VAL A 4 4.06 -2.35 7.14
C VAL A 4 2.90 -1.76 6.35
N PHE A 5 2.95 -1.87 5.01
CA PHE A 5 1.93 -1.30 4.14
C PHE A 5 1.85 -2.06 2.82
N ILE A 6 0.64 -2.22 2.31
CA ILE A 6 0.38 -2.69 0.95
C ILE A 6 -0.72 -1.84 0.33
N ASP A 7 -0.62 -1.59 -0.97
CA ASP A 7 -1.71 -1.03 -1.77
C ASP A 7 -1.56 -1.42 -3.24
N GLY A 8 -2.57 -2.10 -3.78
CA GLY A 8 -2.71 -2.41 -5.20
C GLY A 8 -3.64 -1.45 -5.92
N PHE A 9 -4.15 -0.42 -5.23
CA PHE A 9 -5.12 0.55 -5.73
C PHE A 9 -6.50 -0.02 -6.07
N GLU A 10 -6.71 -1.31 -5.85
CA GLU A 10 -7.94 -2.04 -6.19
C GLU A 10 -9.17 -1.64 -5.36
N ALA A 11 -8.98 -0.89 -4.27
CA ALA A 11 -10.08 -0.23 -3.56
C ALA A 11 -10.69 0.92 -4.40
N GLY A 12 -10.06 1.33 -5.51
CA GLY A 12 -10.59 2.38 -6.37
C GLY A 12 -10.54 3.79 -5.76
N ASP A 13 -9.81 3.96 -4.65
CA ASP A 13 -9.48 5.27 -4.08
C ASP A 13 -8.05 5.32 -3.52
N LEU A 14 -7.66 6.48 -2.97
CA LEU A 14 -6.32 6.72 -2.41
C LEU A 14 -6.35 6.99 -0.90
N LYS A 15 -7.41 6.62 -0.18
CA LYS A 15 -7.58 6.94 1.25
C LYS A 15 -6.64 6.18 2.18
N LEU A 16 -5.98 5.13 1.69
CA LEU A 16 -4.91 4.45 2.42
C LEU A 16 -3.63 5.30 2.55
N TRP A 17 -3.47 6.32 1.71
CA TRP A 17 -2.31 7.20 1.70
C TRP A 17 -2.57 8.45 2.54
N ASP A 18 -1.58 8.84 3.35
CA ASP A 18 -1.74 9.95 4.29
C ASP A 18 -1.71 11.32 3.59
N LEU A 19 -1.03 11.40 2.44
CA LEU A 19 -1.01 12.59 1.60
C LEU A 19 -0.89 12.20 0.12
N VAL A 20 -1.82 12.71 -0.68
CA VAL A 20 -1.78 12.63 -2.14
C VAL A 20 -1.69 14.04 -2.70
N VAL A 21 -0.72 14.29 -3.57
CA VAL A 21 -0.58 15.56 -4.29
C VAL A 21 -0.60 15.26 -5.77
N GLY A 22 -1.57 15.81 -6.49
CA GLY A 22 -1.71 15.70 -7.95
C GLY A 22 -2.07 14.30 -8.50
N ALA A 23 -1.57 13.23 -7.88
CA ALA A 23 -1.78 11.87 -8.34
C ALA A 23 -3.24 11.42 -8.22
N TYR A 24 -3.65 10.54 -9.14
CA TYR A 24 -5.01 10.02 -9.26
C TYR A 24 -4.98 8.57 -9.73
N LEU A 25 -6.11 7.88 -9.69
CA LEU A 25 -6.20 6.50 -10.19
C LEU A 25 -6.49 6.46 -11.69
N SER A 26 -5.85 5.54 -12.40
CA SER A 26 -6.14 5.22 -13.80
C SER A 26 -6.49 3.76 -13.94
N SER A 27 -7.45 3.45 -14.82
CA SER A 27 -7.87 2.09 -15.14
C SER A 27 -7.44 1.66 -16.54
N GLY A 28 -7.33 0.35 -16.76
CA GLY A 28 -7.02 -0.22 -18.07
C GLY A 28 -5.61 0.10 -18.58
N VAL A 29 -4.67 0.41 -17.68
CA VAL A 29 -3.28 0.71 -18.05
C VAL A 29 -2.56 -0.59 -18.38
N SER A 30 -2.10 -0.72 -19.63
CA SER A 30 -1.46 -1.94 -20.14
C SER A 30 -0.29 -2.38 -19.25
N GLY A 31 -0.41 -3.61 -18.74
CA GLY A 31 0.60 -4.31 -17.95
C GLY A 31 0.72 -3.86 -16.49
N MET A 32 -0.21 -3.03 -16.01
CA MET A 32 -0.53 -2.99 -14.58
C MET A 32 -1.48 -4.14 -14.23
N ASP A 33 -1.48 -4.52 -12.96
CA ASP A 33 -2.34 -5.57 -12.45
C ASP A 33 -3.70 -4.98 -12.06
N GLY A 34 -4.71 -5.84 -11.93
CA GLY A 34 -6.01 -5.42 -11.42
C GLY A 34 -6.76 -4.42 -12.31
N THR A 35 -7.59 -3.60 -11.66
CA THR A 35 -8.44 -2.60 -12.29
C THR A 35 -7.80 -1.23 -12.29
N TYR A 36 -7.10 -0.88 -11.21
CA TYR A 36 -6.63 0.47 -10.95
C TYR A 36 -5.12 0.49 -10.70
N CYS A 37 -4.49 1.62 -11.02
CA CYS A 37 -3.12 1.91 -10.61
C CYS A 37 -2.99 3.40 -10.33
N LEU A 38 -1.99 3.77 -9.54
CA LEU A 38 -1.65 5.17 -9.32
C LEU A 38 -1.08 5.77 -10.61
N ASN A 39 -1.63 6.90 -11.03
CA ASN A 39 -1.12 7.72 -12.12
C ASN A 39 -0.53 9.01 -11.54
N CYS A 40 0.73 9.23 -11.85
CA CYS A 40 1.41 10.49 -11.63
C CYS A 40 1.60 11.17 -12.99
N ASP A 41 0.91 12.29 -13.20
CA ASP A 41 0.89 12.95 -14.50
C ASP A 41 2.13 13.82 -14.74
N SER A 42 2.16 14.41 -15.92
CA SER A 42 3.30 15.06 -16.57
C SER A 42 3.59 16.48 -16.09
N PHE A 43 2.84 17.11 -15.19
CA PHE A 43 3.08 18.53 -14.88
C PHE A 43 2.98 18.90 -13.40
N GLY A 44 4.07 18.73 -12.64
CA GLY A 44 4.17 19.21 -11.26
C GLY A 44 4.55 18.10 -10.29
N SER A 45 4.15 18.27 -9.03
CA SER A 45 4.34 17.24 -8.01
C SER A 45 3.17 16.27 -8.02
N TYR A 46 3.42 15.03 -8.43
CA TYR A 46 2.44 13.96 -8.47
C TYR A 46 2.94 12.78 -7.66
N TYR A 47 2.38 12.59 -6.48
CA TYR A 47 2.81 11.52 -5.58
C TYR A 47 1.74 11.11 -4.59
N ALA A 48 1.94 9.91 -4.04
CA ALA A 48 1.30 9.45 -2.82
C ALA A 48 2.39 9.23 -1.74
N HIS A 49 2.13 9.71 -0.52
CA HIS A 49 3.05 9.66 0.61
C HIS A 49 2.39 8.91 1.76
N LYS A 50 3.17 7.99 2.34
CA LYS A 50 2.77 7.17 3.49
C LYS A 50 3.69 7.50 4.66
N TYR A 51 3.10 7.89 5.79
CA TYR A 51 3.80 7.96 7.06
C TYR A 51 3.94 6.56 7.64
N LEU A 52 5.10 6.29 8.22
CA LEU A 52 5.49 4.98 8.72
C LEU A 52 5.97 5.11 10.17
N PRO A 53 5.88 4.03 10.96
CA PRO A 53 6.66 3.95 12.20
C PRO A 53 8.14 4.25 11.91
N ALA A 54 8.83 4.96 12.81
CA ALA A 54 10.23 5.24 12.59
C ALA A 54 11.06 3.93 12.64
N ALA A 55 11.76 3.59 11.56
CA ALA A 55 12.59 2.39 11.46
C ALA A 55 13.98 2.70 10.87
N PRO A 56 15.02 1.91 11.21
CA PRO A 56 16.37 2.13 10.72
C PRO A 56 16.55 1.76 9.25
N GLU A 57 15.65 0.95 8.69
CA GLU A 57 15.68 0.53 7.29
C GLU A 57 14.27 0.19 6.81
N TYR A 58 14.07 0.30 5.51
CA TYR A 58 12.86 -0.16 4.84
C TYR A 58 13.19 -0.82 3.50
N TYR A 59 12.34 -1.76 3.13
CA TYR A 59 12.26 -2.39 1.83
C TYR A 59 10.95 -1.96 1.16
N LEU A 60 11.03 -1.55 -0.09
CA LEU A 60 9.92 -1.08 -0.90
C LEU A 60 9.89 -1.88 -2.20
N ALA A 61 8.73 -2.38 -2.60
CA ALA A 61 8.51 -2.94 -3.93
C ALA A 61 7.32 -2.26 -4.59
N PHE A 62 7.39 -2.03 -5.90
CA PHE A 62 6.27 -1.57 -6.71
C PHE A 62 6.51 -1.91 -8.19
N ARG A 63 5.42 -2.10 -8.93
CA ARG A 63 5.46 -2.11 -10.39
C ARG A 63 5.48 -0.67 -10.89
N TYR A 64 6.37 -0.38 -11.83
CA TYR A 64 6.57 0.95 -12.42
C TYR A 64 6.46 0.91 -13.93
N ARG A 65 5.83 1.94 -14.51
CA ARG A 65 5.86 2.22 -15.95
C ARG A 65 5.96 3.72 -16.20
N GLY A 66 7.03 4.17 -16.85
CA GLY A 66 7.17 5.58 -17.28
C GLY A 66 6.61 5.82 -18.69
N SER A 67 6.17 7.04 -19.00
CA SER A 67 5.61 7.40 -20.32
C SER A 67 6.59 8.09 -21.28
N SER A 68 7.64 8.76 -20.76
CA SER A 68 8.55 9.57 -21.57
C SER A 68 10.01 9.33 -21.21
N ALA A 69 10.83 9.09 -22.22
CA ALA A 69 12.28 8.94 -22.05
C ALA A 69 13.01 10.29 -22.03
N GLN A 70 12.32 11.38 -22.39
CA GLN A 70 12.94 12.70 -22.58
C GLN A 70 13.36 13.35 -21.26
N TYR A 71 12.67 13.02 -20.17
CA TYR A 71 12.85 13.67 -18.88
C TYR A 71 13.26 12.68 -17.81
N ALA A 72 13.96 13.23 -16.83
CA ALA A 72 14.22 12.53 -15.60
C ALA A 72 12.91 12.24 -14.88
N SER A 73 12.78 11.02 -14.37
CA SER A 73 11.61 10.63 -13.59
C SER A 73 12.06 10.14 -12.23
N ASN A 74 11.73 10.91 -11.20
CA ASN A 74 11.81 10.41 -9.83
C ASN A 74 10.73 9.35 -9.62
N MET A 75 11.04 8.31 -8.86
CA MET A 75 10.16 7.15 -8.66
C MET A 75 9.70 7.02 -7.22
N CYS A 76 10.65 7.13 -6.28
CA CYS A 76 10.37 7.04 -4.86
C CYS A 76 11.37 7.83 -4.02
N TYR A 77 10.97 8.11 -2.78
CA TYR A 77 11.68 8.97 -1.83
C TYR A 77 11.57 8.41 -0.43
N PHE A 78 12.60 8.62 0.38
CA PHE A 78 12.64 8.26 1.79
C PHE A 78 12.81 9.52 2.65
N PHE A 79 12.07 9.60 3.76
CA PHE A 79 11.99 10.79 4.60
C PHE A 79 12.29 10.49 6.07
N ASN A 80 12.77 11.52 6.77
CA ASN A 80 12.69 11.67 8.22
C ASN A 80 12.01 13.02 8.52
N GLY A 81 10.79 12.99 9.04
CA GLY A 81 9.91 14.15 9.13
C GLY A 81 9.71 14.80 7.76
N THR A 82 10.03 16.09 7.66
CA THR A 82 9.97 16.83 6.38
C THR A 82 11.25 16.74 5.55
N THR A 83 12.31 16.13 6.09
CA THR A 83 13.61 16.05 5.44
C THR A 83 13.66 14.85 4.52
N GLN A 84 13.95 15.10 3.24
CA GLN A 84 14.23 14.03 2.31
C GLN A 84 15.64 13.47 2.51
N LEU A 85 15.73 12.16 2.77
CA LEU A 85 17.01 11.46 2.97
C LEU A 85 17.61 10.96 1.66
N ALA A 86 16.78 10.40 0.79
CA ALA A 86 17.24 9.74 -0.43
C ALA A 86 16.13 9.66 -1.49
N ARG A 87 16.51 9.30 -2.72
CA ARG A 87 15.59 9.02 -3.83
C ARG A 87 16.15 8.03 -4.84
N LEU A 88 15.22 7.40 -5.54
CA LEU A 88 15.46 6.67 -6.78
C LEU A 88 14.94 7.47 -7.97
N ARG A 89 15.74 7.55 -9.04
CA ARG A 89 15.41 8.27 -10.26
C ARG A 89 15.84 7.48 -11.50
N ARG A 90 15.09 7.62 -12.59
CA ARG A 90 15.49 7.20 -13.93
C ARG A 90 16.27 8.32 -14.64
N ASN A 91 17.44 8.00 -15.18
CA ASN A 91 18.18 8.89 -16.07
C ASN A 91 17.51 8.95 -17.45
N PRO A 92 17.19 10.13 -18.01
CA PRO A 92 16.52 10.23 -19.31
C PRO A 92 17.37 9.72 -20.48
N ALA A 93 18.67 9.99 -20.46
CA ALA A 93 19.57 9.70 -21.57
C ALA A 93 19.92 8.20 -21.66
N SER A 94 20.16 7.54 -20.52
CA SER A 94 20.57 6.13 -20.49
C SER A 94 19.43 5.17 -20.14
N GLY A 95 18.36 5.65 -19.52
CA GLY A 95 17.31 4.80 -18.94
C GLY A 95 17.73 4.05 -17.67
N LEU A 96 18.99 4.21 -17.23
CA LEU A 96 19.51 3.58 -16.02
C LEU A 96 18.94 4.24 -14.76
N LEU A 97 18.90 3.49 -13.68
CA LEU A 97 18.51 4.00 -12.37
C LEU A 97 19.69 4.68 -11.67
N GLU A 98 19.40 5.79 -11.00
CA GLU A 98 20.31 6.57 -10.18
C GLU A 98 19.78 6.61 -8.76
N ILE A 99 20.63 6.25 -7.80
CA ILE A 99 20.37 6.48 -6.39
C ILE A 99 21.07 7.76 -5.95
N ARG A 100 20.32 8.63 -5.28
CA ARG A 100 20.83 9.92 -4.81
C ARG A 100 20.52 10.12 -3.34
N ARG A 101 21.49 10.69 -2.63
CA ARG A 101 21.28 11.24 -1.28
C ARG A 101 20.59 12.59 -1.40
N GLY A 102 19.58 12.83 -0.56
CA GLY A 102 18.85 14.10 -0.49
C GLY A 102 17.98 14.39 -1.72
N THR A 103 18.02 15.65 -2.18
CA THR A 103 17.10 16.17 -3.20
C THR A 103 17.48 15.82 -4.64
N SER A 104 16.75 16.35 -5.65
CA SER A 104 17.01 16.10 -7.08
C SER A 104 18.43 16.46 -7.51
N TYR A 105 19.03 17.41 -6.79
CA TYR A 105 20.38 17.93 -7.00
C TYR A 105 21.39 17.39 -5.98
N GLY A 106 20.96 16.48 -5.11
CA GLY A 106 21.84 15.84 -4.14
C GLY A 106 22.83 14.87 -4.77
N THR A 107 23.74 14.37 -3.94
CA THR A 107 24.88 13.55 -4.36
C THR A 107 24.43 12.25 -5.03
N LEU A 108 24.91 12.00 -6.25
CA LEU A 108 24.79 10.70 -6.91
C LEU A 108 25.67 9.69 -6.17
N LEU A 109 25.05 8.64 -5.63
CA LEU A 109 25.77 7.59 -4.90
C LEU A 109 26.20 6.48 -5.86
N ALA A 110 25.30 6.05 -6.74
CA ALA A 110 25.56 5.04 -7.76
C ALA A 110 24.57 5.13 -8.93
N THR A 111 24.98 4.55 -10.05
CA THR A 111 24.14 4.31 -11.23
C THR A 111 24.12 2.81 -11.50
N GLY A 112 22.92 2.27 -11.74
CA GLY A 112 22.73 0.88 -12.10
C GLY A 112 23.20 0.56 -13.53
N ALA A 113 23.06 -0.69 -13.93
CA ALA A 113 23.43 -1.20 -15.25
C ALA A 113 22.21 -1.66 -16.07
N ILE A 114 21.05 -1.87 -15.44
CA ILE A 114 19.83 -2.30 -16.10
C ILE A 114 18.99 -1.08 -16.53
N ALA A 115 18.79 -0.93 -17.84
CA ALA A 115 17.96 0.14 -18.38
C ALA A 115 16.48 -0.15 -18.17
N VAL A 116 15.77 0.80 -17.54
CA VAL A 116 14.31 0.81 -17.43
C VAL A 116 13.74 1.53 -18.64
N ASN A 117 13.14 0.77 -19.56
CA ASN A 117 12.53 1.31 -20.76
C ASN A 117 11.15 1.90 -20.46
N VAL A 118 10.83 3.02 -21.11
CA VAL A 118 9.50 3.61 -21.01
C VAL A 118 8.46 2.76 -21.73
N GLY A 119 7.19 2.87 -21.33
CA GLY A 119 6.08 2.08 -21.86
C GLY A 119 6.07 0.62 -21.41
N THR A 120 7.14 0.11 -20.80
CA THR A 120 7.26 -1.28 -20.33
C THR A 120 7.16 -1.33 -18.81
N PRO A 121 6.12 -1.97 -18.24
CA PRO A 121 6.04 -2.18 -16.80
C PRO A 121 7.20 -3.05 -16.30
N VAL A 122 7.77 -2.68 -15.16
CA VAL A 122 8.86 -3.42 -14.51
C VAL A 122 8.69 -3.40 -13.00
N LEU A 123 9.06 -4.50 -12.33
CA LEU A 123 9.19 -4.53 -10.88
C LEU A 123 10.43 -3.74 -10.46
N ILE A 124 10.24 -2.78 -9.56
CA ILE A 124 11.30 -2.07 -8.87
C ILE A 124 11.24 -2.47 -7.40
N GLU A 125 12.37 -2.90 -6.85
CA GLU A 125 12.52 -3.11 -5.41
C GLU A 125 13.68 -2.26 -4.89
N VAL A 126 13.53 -1.68 -3.70
CA VAL A 126 14.53 -0.83 -3.05
C VAL A 126 14.72 -1.27 -1.61
N HIS A 127 15.96 -1.38 -1.16
CA HIS A 127 16.31 -1.46 0.26
C HIS A 127 17.12 -0.23 0.61
N TYR A 128 16.66 0.52 1.62
CA TYR A 128 17.32 1.73 2.07
C TYR A 128 17.52 1.72 3.59
N LYS A 129 18.77 1.93 4.00
CA LYS A 129 19.22 2.12 5.37
C LYS A 129 20.06 3.41 5.43
N PRO A 130 19.55 4.51 6.02
CA PRO A 130 20.30 5.74 6.17
C PRO A 130 21.41 5.61 7.23
N HIS A 131 22.67 5.76 6.84
CA HIS A 131 23.80 5.85 7.76
C HIS A 131 25.00 6.53 7.07
N ASN A 132 25.88 7.17 7.84
CA ASN A 132 27.03 7.93 7.31
C ASN A 132 28.24 7.05 6.89
N THR A 133 28.41 5.86 7.47
CA THR A 133 29.44 4.88 7.05
C THR A 133 28.92 3.49 6.70
N GLU A 134 27.84 3.02 7.33
CA GLU A 134 27.25 1.68 7.18
C GLU A 134 25.89 1.70 6.46
N GLY A 135 25.66 2.75 5.67
CA GLY A 135 24.42 2.94 4.96
C GLY A 135 24.28 1.93 3.83
N VAL A 136 23.05 1.56 3.52
CA VAL A 136 22.73 0.65 2.41
C VAL A 136 21.73 1.33 1.50
N PHE A 137 21.99 1.30 0.20
CA PHE A 137 21.01 1.68 -0.81
C PHE A 137 21.12 0.71 -1.99
N GLN A 138 20.27 -0.31 -1.95
CA GLN A 138 20.20 -1.38 -2.93
C GLN A 138 18.95 -1.25 -3.78
N VAL A 139 19.07 -1.59 -5.06
CA VAL A 139 17.94 -1.58 -6.01
C VAL A 139 17.93 -2.87 -6.82
N LYS A 140 16.76 -3.50 -6.93
CA LYS A 140 16.52 -4.58 -7.88
C LYS A 140 15.60 -4.12 -9.01
N VAL A 141 15.89 -4.57 -10.21
CA VAL A 141 15.07 -4.36 -11.41
C VAL A 141 14.66 -5.72 -11.94
N GLY A 142 13.35 -6.00 -11.96
CA GLY A 142 12.83 -7.31 -12.37
C GLY A 142 13.32 -8.47 -11.49
N GLY A 143 13.60 -8.21 -10.21
CA GLY A 143 14.13 -9.19 -9.26
C GLY A 143 15.66 -9.38 -9.29
N ILE A 144 16.38 -8.71 -10.20
CA ILE A 144 17.84 -8.77 -10.31
C ILE A 144 18.46 -7.57 -9.57
N LEU A 145 19.42 -7.82 -8.67
CA LEU A 145 20.18 -6.77 -7.99
C LEU A 145 21.00 -5.96 -9.00
N ASP A 146 20.65 -4.68 -9.16
CA ASP A 146 21.23 -3.76 -10.14
C ASP A 146 22.16 -2.74 -9.49
N ILE A 147 21.78 -2.25 -8.31
CA ILE A 147 22.60 -1.34 -7.50
C ILE A 147 22.82 -1.99 -6.14
N ASP A 148 24.09 -2.04 -5.72
CA ASP A 148 24.52 -2.58 -4.44
C ASP A 148 25.46 -1.59 -3.71
N PHE A 149 24.91 -0.45 -3.31
CA PHE A 149 25.69 0.60 -2.66
C PHE A 149 25.72 0.42 -1.15
N THR A 150 26.93 0.48 -0.58
CA THR A 150 27.16 0.63 0.86
C THR A 150 28.05 1.83 1.14
N GLY A 151 27.81 2.55 2.22
CA GLY A 151 28.65 3.67 2.64
C GLY A 151 27.84 4.81 3.22
N ASP A 152 28.17 6.03 2.83
CA ASP A 152 27.45 7.24 3.25
C ASP A 152 26.16 7.42 2.43
N THR A 153 25.01 7.15 3.05
CA THR A 153 23.68 7.26 2.40
C THR A 153 22.82 8.41 2.94
N THR A 154 23.28 9.14 3.97
CA THR A 154 22.48 10.18 4.65
C THR A 154 23.35 11.33 5.14
N ASP A 155 22.79 12.55 5.22
CA ASP A 155 23.50 13.73 5.71
C ASP A 155 23.25 14.02 7.21
N ALA A 156 22.29 13.34 7.86
CA ALA A 156 22.00 13.56 9.28
C ALA A 156 21.21 12.44 9.97
N ALA A 157 20.02 12.10 9.45
CA ALA A 157 19.11 11.18 10.12
C ALA A 157 19.41 9.72 9.78
N THR A 158 19.22 8.82 10.75
CA THR A 158 19.45 7.37 10.63
C THR A 158 18.16 6.55 10.77
N ALA A 159 17.00 7.19 10.75
CA ALA A 159 15.70 6.55 10.75
C ALA A 159 14.83 7.10 9.62
N ILE A 160 13.93 6.26 9.10
CA ILE A 160 12.95 6.58 8.07
C ILE A 160 11.58 6.56 8.73
N ASP A 161 10.74 7.57 8.47
CA ASP A 161 9.36 7.65 8.96
C ASP A 161 8.35 8.01 7.85
N GLY A 162 8.81 8.06 6.60
CA GLY A 162 7.96 8.36 5.47
C GLY A 162 8.52 7.83 4.16
N ILE A 163 7.65 7.24 3.35
CA ILE A 163 7.96 6.83 1.98
C ILE A 163 6.97 7.48 1.03
N ARG A 164 7.49 7.94 -0.11
CA ARG A 164 6.69 8.49 -1.20
C ARG A 164 6.93 7.70 -2.46
N VAL A 165 5.87 7.44 -3.21
CA VAL A 165 5.90 6.91 -4.58
C VAL A 165 5.34 7.97 -5.54
N GLY A 166 5.90 8.06 -6.74
CA GLY A 166 5.63 9.13 -7.69
C GLY A 166 6.82 10.08 -7.81
N GLY A 167 6.59 11.31 -8.28
CA GLY A 167 7.66 12.26 -8.58
C GLY A 167 7.31 13.72 -8.31
N ASP A 168 8.32 14.47 -7.85
CA ASP A 168 8.42 15.91 -7.98
C ASP A 168 9.13 16.25 -9.30
N SER A 169 8.40 16.73 -10.30
CA SER A 169 8.99 17.08 -11.59
C SER A 169 8.36 18.33 -12.18
N THR A 170 9.20 19.25 -12.63
CA THR A 170 8.78 20.40 -13.46
C THR A 170 8.58 19.99 -14.93
N TYR A 171 8.77 18.71 -15.27
CA TYR A 171 8.86 18.20 -16.63
C TYR A 171 7.82 17.13 -16.97
N TYR A 172 7.51 17.03 -18.26
CA TYR A 172 6.48 16.20 -18.88
C TYR A 172 6.75 14.69 -18.93
N SER A 173 6.88 14.04 -17.78
CA SER A 173 6.90 12.57 -17.70
C SER A 173 5.83 12.04 -16.76
N SER A 174 4.83 11.36 -17.31
CA SER A 174 3.87 10.61 -16.52
C SER A 174 4.47 9.26 -16.11
N CYS A 175 4.03 8.72 -14.99
CA CYS A 175 4.29 7.33 -14.63
C CYS A 175 3.05 6.68 -14.00
N TRP A 176 3.04 5.36 -14.08
CA TRP A 176 2.06 4.53 -13.41
C TRP A 176 2.78 3.63 -12.41
N ILE A 177 2.16 3.50 -11.23
CA ILE A 177 2.68 2.73 -10.11
C ILE A 177 1.57 1.81 -9.61
N ASP A 178 1.93 0.57 -9.34
CA ASP A 178 1.00 -0.46 -8.90
C ASP A 178 1.69 -1.45 -7.95
N ASN A 179 0.91 -2.23 -7.21
CA ASN A 179 1.37 -3.23 -6.23
C ASN A 179 2.44 -2.69 -5.27
N VAL A 180 2.16 -1.57 -4.61
CA VAL A 180 3.09 -0.99 -3.64
C VAL A 180 3.12 -1.84 -2.39
N VAL A 181 4.33 -2.18 -1.95
CA VAL A 181 4.56 -2.97 -0.74
C VAL A 181 5.74 -2.41 0.03
N ILE A 182 5.54 -2.15 1.33
CA ILE A 182 6.56 -1.65 2.26
C ILE A 182 6.75 -2.68 3.38
N ASP A 183 8.01 -3.02 3.67
CA ASP A 183 8.43 -3.99 4.67
C ASP A 183 9.63 -3.48 5.45
N ASP A 184 9.70 -3.77 6.75
CA ASP A 184 10.77 -3.29 7.63
C ASP A 184 11.95 -4.26 7.83
N ALA A 185 11.94 -5.40 7.14
CA ALA A 185 12.91 -6.47 7.42
C ALA A 185 13.33 -7.33 6.23
N ALA A 186 12.55 -7.39 5.15
CA ALA A 186 12.88 -8.23 4.02
C ALA A 186 12.36 -7.69 2.68
N TRP A 187 13.04 -8.11 1.61
CA TRP A 187 12.59 -7.87 0.24
C TRP A 187 11.17 -8.41 0.03
N PRO A 188 10.21 -7.56 -0.39
CA PRO A 188 8.85 -8.01 -0.66
C PRO A 188 8.76 -9.02 -1.81
N GLY A 189 9.64 -8.89 -2.80
CA GLY A 189 9.60 -9.69 -4.03
C GLY A 189 8.50 -9.25 -5.00
N ASN A 190 8.33 -10.04 -6.06
CA ASN A 190 7.29 -9.81 -7.06
C ASN A 190 5.93 -10.27 -6.53
N THR A 191 5.18 -9.34 -5.95
CA THR A 191 3.84 -9.60 -5.42
C THR A 191 2.78 -8.89 -6.24
N LYS A 192 1.63 -9.57 -6.39
CA LYS A 192 0.39 -8.98 -6.88
C LYS A 192 -0.58 -8.82 -5.72
N ILE A 193 -1.32 -7.73 -5.71
CA ILE A 193 -2.39 -7.47 -4.75
C ILE A 193 -3.72 -7.68 -5.47
N GLN A 194 -4.63 -8.43 -4.86
CA GLN A 194 -5.98 -8.65 -5.36
C GLN A 194 -6.97 -8.17 -4.31
N ALA A 195 -7.94 -7.35 -4.70
CA ALA A 195 -9.10 -7.07 -3.87
C ALA A 195 -10.13 -8.20 -4.03
N ILE A 196 -10.65 -8.66 -2.89
CA ILE A 196 -11.84 -9.48 -2.78
C ILE A 196 -12.82 -8.73 -1.88
N LYS A 197 -14.11 -8.91 -2.16
CA LYS A 197 -15.18 -8.10 -1.56
C LYS A 197 -16.13 -8.98 -0.76
N PRO A 198 -16.94 -8.42 0.14
CA PRO A 198 -18.13 -9.10 0.66
C PRO A 198 -18.94 -9.73 -0.48
N ALA A 199 -19.24 -11.02 -0.37
CA ALA A 199 -19.95 -11.81 -1.39
C ALA A 199 -21.22 -12.48 -0.86
N GLY A 200 -21.46 -12.40 0.46
CA GLY A 200 -22.65 -12.94 1.10
C GLY A 200 -22.64 -12.69 2.60
N ALA A 201 -23.74 -13.04 3.27
CA ALA A 201 -23.84 -12.99 4.72
C ALA A 201 -22.81 -13.94 5.37
N GLY A 202 -22.15 -13.47 6.42
CA GLY A 202 -21.30 -14.29 7.29
C GLY A 202 -22.06 -14.82 8.50
N ASN A 203 -21.31 -15.23 9.51
CA ASN A 203 -21.79 -15.87 10.72
C ASN A 203 -22.48 -14.90 11.71
N SER A 204 -22.35 -13.59 11.50
CA SER A 204 -22.96 -12.55 12.34
C SER A 204 -23.45 -11.38 11.49
N ASN A 205 -24.62 -10.85 11.82
CA ASN A 205 -25.27 -9.73 11.13
C ASN A 205 -25.96 -8.75 12.09
N GLN A 206 -25.24 -8.28 13.10
CA GLN A 206 -25.84 -7.53 14.22
C GLN A 206 -25.99 -6.03 13.97
N TRP A 207 -25.32 -5.48 12.95
CA TRP A 207 -25.46 -4.08 12.58
C TRP A 207 -26.75 -3.86 11.78
N THR A 208 -27.27 -2.63 11.79
CA THR A 208 -28.46 -2.28 11.02
C THR A 208 -28.05 -1.80 9.63
N PRO A 209 -28.46 -2.47 8.53
CA PRO A 209 -28.17 -1.99 7.19
C PRO A 209 -29.10 -0.83 6.80
N SER A 210 -28.61 0.08 5.95
CA SER A 210 -29.42 1.15 5.37
C SER A 210 -30.44 0.64 4.34
N ALA A 211 -30.16 -0.52 3.73
CA ALA A 211 -31.03 -1.21 2.78
C ALA A 211 -30.68 -2.71 2.70
N GLY A 212 -31.60 -3.56 2.24
CA GLY A 212 -31.28 -4.96 1.93
C GLY A 212 -30.58 -5.75 3.03
N ASP A 213 -29.63 -6.60 2.63
CA ASP A 213 -28.78 -7.39 3.52
C ASP A 213 -27.48 -6.64 3.83
N ASN A 214 -26.94 -6.81 5.04
CA ASN A 214 -25.74 -6.10 5.51
C ASN A 214 -24.55 -6.15 4.54
N TYR A 215 -24.25 -7.34 3.99
CA TYR A 215 -23.11 -7.52 3.09
C TYR A 215 -23.24 -6.73 1.77
N ALA A 216 -24.47 -6.44 1.35
CA ALA A 216 -24.78 -5.71 0.12
C ALA A 216 -24.82 -4.19 0.34
N CYS A 217 -24.52 -3.71 1.54
CA CYS A 217 -24.31 -2.28 1.85
C CYS A 217 -22.82 -1.94 2.03
N VAL A 218 -21.93 -2.88 1.73
CA VAL A 218 -20.48 -2.77 1.96
C VAL A 218 -19.66 -3.43 0.85
N ASP A 219 -20.22 -3.63 -0.35
CA ASP A 219 -19.57 -4.34 -1.46
C ASP A 219 -19.12 -3.44 -2.61
N GLU A 220 -19.23 -2.13 -2.46
CA GLU A 220 -18.91 -1.14 -3.50
C GLU A 220 -17.40 -1.02 -3.70
N VAL A 221 -17.01 -0.86 -4.98
CA VAL A 221 -15.67 -0.42 -5.36
C VAL A 221 -15.84 0.68 -6.42
N PRO A 222 -15.39 1.92 -6.15
CA PRO A 222 -14.80 2.41 -4.89
C PRO A 222 -15.79 2.43 -3.72
N PRO A 223 -15.32 2.39 -2.45
CA PRO A 223 -16.17 2.57 -1.27
C PRO A 223 -16.99 3.86 -1.36
N SER A 224 -18.28 3.78 -1.01
CA SER A 224 -19.22 4.90 -1.05
C SER A 224 -20.04 4.98 0.24
N GLU A 225 -20.81 6.06 0.40
CA GLU A 225 -21.76 6.25 1.50
C GLU A 225 -23.22 6.19 1.01
N SER A 226 -23.44 5.66 -0.20
CA SER A 226 -24.79 5.58 -0.79
C SER A 226 -25.68 4.63 0.02
N ASP A 227 -25.07 3.58 0.53
CA ASP A 227 -25.55 2.61 1.49
C ASP A 227 -24.43 2.31 2.51
N PHE A 228 -24.84 1.78 3.66
CA PHE A 228 -23.96 1.56 4.81
C PHE A 228 -24.63 0.66 5.84
N ILE A 229 -23.81 0.13 6.75
CA ILE A 229 -24.25 -0.45 8.02
C ILE A 229 -24.02 0.54 9.16
N VAL A 230 -24.88 0.50 10.19
CA VAL A 230 -24.74 1.35 11.37
C VAL A 230 -25.04 0.60 12.67
N THR A 231 -24.37 1.00 13.75
CA THR A 231 -24.68 0.57 15.11
C THR A 231 -24.37 1.68 16.11
N ASN A 232 -25.07 1.66 17.24
CA ASN A 232 -24.76 2.41 18.46
C ASN A 232 -24.60 1.48 19.67
N THR A 233 -24.50 0.16 19.43
CA THR A 233 -24.42 -0.85 20.48
C THR A 233 -23.02 -1.46 20.50
N LEU A 234 -22.41 -1.46 21.68
CA LEU A 234 -21.11 -2.08 21.92
C LEU A 234 -21.16 -3.58 21.62
N ASP A 235 -20.03 -4.11 21.17
CA ASP A 235 -19.80 -5.50 20.84
C ASP A 235 -20.66 -6.07 19.70
N HIS A 236 -21.45 -5.24 18.99
CA HIS A 236 -22.09 -5.67 17.75
C HIS A 236 -21.02 -6.02 16.71
N LEU A 237 -21.11 -7.24 16.21
CA LEU A 237 -20.27 -7.83 15.19
C LEU A 237 -21.07 -8.05 13.91
N ASP A 238 -20.51 -7.63 12.80
CA ASP A 238 -20.99 -7.94 11.46
C ASP A 238 -19.88 -8.65 10.69
N LEU A 239 -20.21 -9.76 10.06
CA LEU A 239 -19.29 -10.61 9.29
C LEU A 239 -19.89 -10.93 7.93
N TYR A 240 -19.04 -11.02 6.93
CA TYR A 240 -19.41 -11.24 5.54
C TYR A 240 -18.52 -12.33 4.95
N ALA A 241 -19.12 -13.28 4.25
CA ALA A 241 -18.35 -14.21 3.43
C ALA A 241 -17.54 -13.41 2.40
N ALA A 242 -16.22 -13.62 2.37
CA ALA A 242 -15.37 -12.97 1.39
C ALA A 242 -15.50 -13.65 0.02
N GLY A 243 -15.30 -12.89 -1.06
CA GLY A 243 -15.15 -13.46 -2.40
C GLY A 243 -13.85 -14.24 -2.56
N ASP A 244 -13.80 -15.08 -3.60
CA ASP A 244 -12.64 -15.94 -3.87
C ASP A 244 -11.49 -15.20 -4.55
N LEU A 245 -10.27 -15.63 -4.25
CA LEU A 245 -9.10 -15.31 -5.07
C LEU A 245 -9.27 -15.86 -6.49
N VAL A 246 -8.69 -15.17 -7.49
CA VAL A 246 -8.82 -15.58 -8.90
C VAL A 246 -7.47 -15.73 -9.59
N GLY A 247 -7.40 -16.68 -10.53
CA GLY A 247 -6.19 -16.99 -11.27
C GLY A 247 -5.26 -17.94 -10.50
N THR A 248 -3.99 -17.98 -10.90
CA THR A 248 -3.00 -18.87 -10.26
C THR A 248 -2.45 -18.23 -9.00
N ILE A 249 -2.74 -18.84 -7.85
CA ILE A 249 -2.23 -18.41 -6.55
C ILE A 249 -1.00 -19.24 -6.18
N GLY A 250 0.17 -18.60 -6.09
CA GLY A 250 1.40 -19.27 -5.68
C GLY A 250 1.55 -19.34 -4.16
N SER A 251 1.38 -18.21 -3.47
CA SER A 251 1.40 -18.11 -2.02
C SER A 251 0.71 -16.81 -1.57
N VAL A 252 -0.06 -16.85 -0.50
CA VAL A 252 -0.64 -15.65 0.12
C VAL A 252 0.35 -15.11 1.14
N LYS A 253 0.78 -13.86 1.00
CA LYS A 253 1.79 -13.23 1.87
C LYS A 253 1.20 -12.52 3.08
N CYS A 254 -0.01 -12.00 2.93
CA CYS A 254 -0.75 -11.31 3.98
C CYS A 254 -2.17 -11.05 3.47
N ILE A 255 -3.05 -10.66 4.40
CA ILE A 255 -4.37 -10.11 4.11
C ILE A 255 -4.43 -8.70 4.69
N GLN A 256 -4.94 -7.73 3.92
CA GLN A 256 -5.27 -6.41 4.44
C GLN A 256 -6.78 -6.21 4.33
N LEU A 257 -7.46 -6.14 5.47
CA LEU A 257 -8.87 -5.75 5.52
C LEU A 257 -8.97 -4.24 5.54
N GLN A 258 -9.97 -3.72 4.84
CA GLN A 258 -10.24 -2.30 4.68
C GLN A 258 -11.73 -2.04 5.00
N ALA A 259 -12.02 -1.03 5.81
CA ALA A 259 -13.38 -0.54 6.06
C ALA A 259 -13.42 0.99 6.02
N LEU A 260 -14.34 1.56 5.22
CA LEU A 260 -14.62 2.99 5.27
C LEU A 260 -15.59 3.25 6.42
N ALA A 261 -15.18 4.07 7.38
CA ALA A 261 -15.97 4.33 8.59
C ALA A 261 -16.03 5.84 8.90
N LYS A 262 -17.15 6.26 9.49
CA LYS A 262 -17.35 7.58 10.08
C LYS A 262 -18.23 7.46 11.33
N ALA A 263 -17.98 8.31 12.31
CA ALA A 263 -18.83 8.46 13.47
C ALA A 263 -19.88 9.55 13.20
N GLU A 264 -21.14 9.26 13.52
CA GLU A 264 -22.22 10.25 13.51
C GLU A 264 -22.88 10.35 14.89
N GLY A 265 -22.98 11.56 15.45
CA GLY A 265 -23.64 11.82 16.73
C GLY A 265 -22.80 11.54 18.00
N SER A 266 -23.48 11.24 19.12
CA SER A 266 -22.94 10.79 20.42
C SER A 266 -24.08 10.05 21.17
N PRO A 267 -23.88 8.87 21.84
CA PRO A 267 -22.65 8.30 22.43
C PRO A 267 -22.12 7.03 21.72
N THR A 268 -21.20 6.28 22.38
CA THR A 268 -20.48 5.03 22.01
C THR A 268 -21.15 4.11 20.98
N PRO A 269 -20.39 3.34 20.17
CA PRO A 269 -18.93 3.11 20.18
C PRO A 269 -18.09 4.26 19.59
N HIS A 270 -16.83 4.40 20.01
CA HIS A 270 -15.87 5.34 19.39
C HIS A 270 -14.79 4.65 18.54
N ASN A 271 -14.73 3.33 18.63
CA ASN A 271 -13.71 2.51 18.01
C ASN A 271 -14.32 1.35 17.22
N LEU A 272 -13.57 0.86 16.24
CA LEU A 272 -13.84 -0.38 15.53
C LEU A 272 -12.64 -1.33 15.62
N GLU A 273 -12.93 -2.61 15.78
CA GLU A 273 -11.98 -3.67 15.45
C GLU A 273 -12.34 -4.24 14.08
N LEU A 274 -11.33 -4.42 13.23
CA LEU A 274 -11.49 -5.14 11.97
C LEU A 274 -11.41 -6.65 12.25
N ALA A 275 -12.37 -7.41 11.74
CA ALA A 275 -12.53 -8.81 12.04
C ALA A 275 -12.18 -9.70 10.83
N VAL A 276 -11.47 -10.79 11.09
CA VAL A 276 -11.34 -11.92 10.18
C VAL A 276 -11.81 -13.17 10.90
N ARG A 277 -12.71 -13.92 10.27
CA ARG A 277 -13.11 -15.26 10.72
C ARG A 277 -12.43 -16.28 9.85
N THR A 278 -11.63 -17.14 10.46
CA THR A 278 -10.91 -18.22 9.77
C THR A 278 -10.83 -19.43 10.68
N ASN A 279 -10.81 -20.63 10.11
CA ASN A 279 -10.79 -21.89 10.85
C ASN A 279 -11.90 -22.01 11.93
N GLY A 280 -13.05 -21.32 11.73
CA GLY A 280 -14.21 -21.37 12.63
C GLY A 280 -14.14 -20.45 13.86
N ALA A 281 -13.15 -19.57 13.95
CA ALA A 281 -13.00 -18.61 15.05
C ALA A 281 -12.82 -17.18 14.52
N ASP A 282 -13.24 -16.20 15.34
CA ASP A 282 -13.15 -14.77 15.03
C ASP A 282 -11.88 -14.18 15.63
N TYR A 283 -11.17 -13.39 14.84
CA TYR A 283 -9.95 -12.70 15.22
C TYR A 283 -10.07 -11.23 14.88
N PHE A 284 -9.67 -10.38 15.82
CA PHE A 284 -9.87 -8.94 15.75
C PHE A 284 -8.53 -8.22 15.63
N SER A 285 -8.52 -7.10 14.92
CA SER A 285 -7.44 -6.12 15.05
C SER A 285 -7.49 -5.48 16.43
N GLY A 286 -6.47 -4.68 16.80
CA GLY A 286 -6.65 -3.73 17.90
C GLY A 286 -7.64 -2.62 17.55
N ASP A 287 -8.04 -1.86 18.57
CA ASP A 287 -8.97 -0.72 18.47
C ASP A 287 -8.51 0.31 17.43
N ARG A 288 -9.44 0.73 16.59
CA ARG A 288 -9.25 1.80 15.60
C ARG A 288 -10.26 2.90 15.83
N ALA A 289 -9.76 4.08 16.19
CA ALA A 289 -10.58 5.26 16.36
C ALA A 289 -11.35 5.58 15.08
N VAL A 290 -12.66 5.77 15.20
CA VAL A 290 -13.53 6.19 14.11
C VAL A 290 -13.67 7.70 14.14
N PRO A 291 -13.12 8.44 13.17
CA PRO A 291 -13.26 9.88 13.10
C PRO A 291 -14.66 10.32 12.66
N SER A 292 -15.00 11.59 12.86
CA SER A 292 -16.26 12.19 12.40
C SER A 292 -16.32 12.46 10.90
N SER A 293 -15.22 12.20 10.18
CA SER A 293 -15.13 12.27 8.72
C SER A 293 -14.79 10.90 8.15
N SER A 294 -15.42 10.54 7.04
CA SER A 294 -15.21 9.24 6.36
C SER A 294 -13.74 8.95 6.12
N THR A 295 -13.27 7.88 6.74
CA THR A 295 -11.85 7.53 6.81
C THR A 295 -11.69 6.04 6.57
N GLN A 296 -10.67 5.69 5.79
CA GLN A 296 -10.31 4.32 5.51
C GLN A 296 -9.54 3.73 6.69
N LEU A 297 -10.16 2.80 7.40
CA LEU A 297 -9.50 1.96 8.39
C LEU A 297 -8.96 0.72 7.69
N SER A 298 -7.79 0.23 8.11
CA SER A 298 -7.22 -0.98 7.53
C SER A 298 -6.33 -1.74 8.47
N ASN A 299 -6.38 -3.07 8.47
CA ASN A 299 -5.53 -3.93 9.29
C ASN A 299 -4.89 -5.02 8.44
N LEU A 300 -3.64 -5.34 8.74
CA LEU A 300 -2.86 -6.34 8.02
C LEU A 300 -2.59 -7.55 8.91
N TRP A 301 -2.91 -8.74 8.39
CA TRP A 301 -2.54 -10.04 8.97
C TRP A 301 -1.55 -10.75 8.06
N GLU A 302 -0.28 -10.79 8.45
CA GLU A 302 0.77 -11.49 7.69
C GLU A 302 0.61 -13.01 7.75
N ALA A 303 0.30 -13.52 8.94
CA ALA A 303 0.01 -14.91 9.19
C ALA A 303 -1.48 -15.08 9.51
N ASN A 304 -2.00 -16.27 9.23
CA ASN A 304 -3.32 -16.65 9.68
C ASN A 304 -3.33 -16.64 11.23
N PRO A 305 -4.19 -15.83 11.87
CA PRO A 305 -4.19 -15.69 13.32
C PRO A 305 -4.64 -16.96 14.06
N ALA A 306 -5.31 -17.91 13.38
CA ALA A 306 -5.66 -19.20 13.95
C ALA A 306 -4.50 -20.19 14.01
N THR A 307 -3.62 -20.15 13.02
CA THR A 307 -2.56 -21.17 12.85
C THR A 307 -1.15 -20.63 13.10
N ALA A 308 -0.99 -19.30 13.15
CA ALA A 308 0.30 -18.59 13.14
C ALA A 308 1.20 -18.96 11.94
N ALA A 309 0.61 -19.49 10.86
CA ALA A 309 1.30 -19.90 9.64
C ALA A 309 0.91 -19.00 8.46
N PRO A 310 1.63 -19.05 7.32
CA PRO A 310 1.21 -18.34 6.10
C PRO A 310 -0.19 -18.76 5.66
N TRP A 311 -0.99 -17.78 5.26
CA TRP A 311 -2.32 -17.99 4.72
C TRP A 311 -2.29 -18.95 3.52
N GLN A 312 -3.23 -19.88 3.50
CA GLN A 312 -3.48 -20.75 2.35
C GLN A 312 -4.63 -20.20 1.51
N GLU A 313 -4.61 -20.45 0.20
CA GLU A 313 -5.69 -20.02 -0.71
C GLU A 313 -7.07 -20.51 -0.23
N ALA A 314 -7.18 -21.76 0.21
CA ALA A 314 -8.43 -22.31 0.72
C ALA A 314 -8.92 -21.61 2.01
N GLU A 315 -7.99 -21.09 2.83
CA GLU A 315 -8.36 -20.31 4.02
C GLU A 315 -8.90 -18.94 3.62
N VAL A 316 -8.28 -18.27 2.64
CA VAL A 316 -8.77 -16.99 2.12
C VAL A 316 -10.14 -17.16 1.45
N ASN A 317 -10.32 -18.19 0.62
CA ASN A 317 -11.57 -18.45 -0.10
C ASN A 317 -12.72 -18.94 0.83
N SER A 318 -12.43 -19.26 2.10
CA SER A 318 -13.46 -19.64 3.07
C SER A 318 -13.56 -18.67 4.26
N MET A 319 -12.81 -17.58 4.26
CA MET A 319 -12.82 -16.63 5.37
C MET A 319 -14.09 -15.77 5.33
N GLU A 320 -14.43 -15.25 6.51
CA GLU A 320 -15.33 -14.10 6.60
C GLU A 320 -14.54 -12.88 7.05
N ILE A 321 -14.96 -11.71 6.61
CA ILE A 321 -14.38 -10.41 6.95
C ILE A 321 -15.45 -9.51 7.55
N GLY A 322 -15.09 -8.58 8.41
CA GLY A 322 -16.09 -7.69 8.98
C GLY A 322 -15.59 -6.70 10.00
N VAL A 323 -16.50 -6.20 10.83
CA VAL A 323 -16.24 -5.13 11.80
C VAL A 323 -16.95 -5.40 13.12
N LYS A 324 -16.30 -5.00 14.22
CA LYS A 324 -16.87 -5.06 15.57
C LYS A 324 -16.84 -3.67 16.21
N ALA A 325 -17.98 -3.24 16.74
CA ALA A 325 -18.11 -2.01 17.52
C ALA A 325 -17.49 -2.16 18.91
N VAL A 326 -16.56 -1.29 19.28
CA VAL A 326 -15.92 -1.29 20.61
C VAL A 326 -15.84 0.10 21.21
N ALA A 327 -15.65 0.16 22.53
CA ALA A 327 -15.76 1.38 23.33
C ALA A 327 -14.80 2.47 22.87
#